data_AF-R7I1S9-F1
#
_entry.id   AF-R7I1S9-F1
#
_cell.length_a   1.000
_cell.length_b   1.000
_cell.length_c   1.000
_cell.angle_alpha   90.00
_cell.angle_beta   90.00
_cell.angle_gamma   90.00
#
_symmetry.space_group_name_H-M   'P 1'
#
loop_
_entity.id
_entity.type
_entity.pdbx_description
1 polymer ?
#
loop_
_entity_poly.entity_id
_entity_poly.type
_entity_poly.pdbx_seq_one_letter_code
_entity_poly.pdbx_strand_id
1 'polypeptide(L)'
;MYKYGAKVEVVDTVDMCTDFIFQVVLKGDMPFKINDCYFVIKKNHDYAFKESDYLQVAYYSQNKNLWEAKDKIKRAIELFVYMTDIPFDVNSVVIESTENDMPAINMQLSQRKMQQISEINQRYSRVRKKKELLQSVLQMYAVATKENYLLTENKEDAFFAFFKIIEIIVKDDFMIEKANIDKGMSYTRRYVEQILTNAYGVSTQENRLDDLCGNVGGALFEVVFENIYHKIMWFLKRHNIAGDKDIISNMVSLRNDIAHGEVVLMDNYMQEYECVMKLADKIIEAKFFGKSMKIKCRQTLIEI
;
A
#
# COMPACT_ATOMS: atom_id res chain seq x y z
N MET A 1 -28.14 -21.55 4.63
CA MET A 1 -26.87 -20.84 4.89
C MET A 1 -27.13 -19.35 4.75
N TYR A 2 -26.49 -18.49 5.53
CA TYR A 2 -26.66 -17.03 5.41
C TYR A 2 -25.78 -16.50 4.29
N LYS A 3 -26.36 -15.66 3.43
CA LYS A 3 -25.68 -14.89 2.40
C LYS A 3 -25.71 -13.43 2.78
N TYR A 4 -24.53 -12.82 2.79
CA TYR A 4 -24.34 -11.38 2.97
C TYR A 4 -23.86 -10.82 1.64
N GLY A 5 -24.66 -9.97 1.00
CA GLY A 5 -24.39 -9.44 -0.34
C GLY A 5 -24.20 -7.93 -0.32
N ALA A 6 -23.27 -7.43 -1.12
CA ALA A 6 -23.11 -6.02 -1.43
C ALA A 6 -23.02 -5.84 -2.95
N LYS A 7 -23.69 -4.80 -3.45
CA LYS A 7 -23.40 -4.22 -4.76
C LYS A 7 -22.37 -3.13 -4.52
N VAL A 8 -21.25 -3.20 -5.21
CA VAL A 8 -20.11 -2.30 -5.04
C VAL A 8 -19.85 -1.62 -6.37
N GLU A 9 -19.92 -0.29 -6.37
CA GLU A 9 -19.71 0.55 -7.54
C GLU A 9 -18.43 1.37 -7.35
N VAL A 10 -17.95 1.99 -8.43
CA VAL A 10 -17.01 3.10 -8.31
C VAL A 10 -17.74 4.23 -7.60
N VAL A 11 -17.06 4.93 -6.68
CA VAL A 11 -17.69 5.98 -5.88
C VAL A 11 -18.37 6.99 -6.81
N ASP A 12 -19.66 7.29 -6.60
CA ASP A 12 -20.48 8.15 -7.47
C ASP A 12 -19.81 9.47 -7.84
N THR A 13 -19.09 10.11 -6.92
CA THR A 13 -18.36 11.36 -7.20
C THR A 13 -17.19 11.18 -8.16
N VAL A 14 -16.55 10.00 -8.20
CA VAL A 14 -15.55 9.65 -9.24
C VAL A 14 -16.25 9.31 -10.56
N ASP A 15 -17.36 8.55 -10.51
CA ASP A 15 -18.08 8.14 -11.73
C ASP A 15 -18.80 9.34 -12.39
N MET A 16 -19.17 10.37 -11.62
CA MET A 16 -19.71 11.66 -12.09
C MET A 16 -18.63 12.62 -12.61
N CYS A 17 -17.34 12.41 -12.30
CA CYS A 17 -16.27 12.99 -13.09
C CYS A 17 -16.27 12.24 -14.43
N THR A 18 -17.04 12.77 -15.38
CA THR A 18 -17.38 12.21 -16.71
C THR A 18 -16.21 11.78 -17.60
N ASP A 19 -14.99 11.91 -17.09
CA ASP A 19 -13.74 11.77 -17.83
C ASP A 19 -13.10 10.39 -17.59
N PHE A 20 -13.62 9.52 -16.71
CA PHE A 20 -12.97 8.23 -16.42
C PHE A 20 -13.92 7.02 -16.47
N ILE A 21 -13.53 5.99 -17.23
CA ILE A 21 -14.16 4.66 -17.19
C ILE A 21 -13.17 3.66 -16.60
N PHE A 22 -13.60 2.91 -15.57
CA PHE A 22 -12.82 1.83 -14.99
C PHE A 22 -13.34 0.45 -15.42
N GLN A 23 -12.44 -0.36 -15.97
CA GLN A 23 -12.75 -1.71 -16.42
C GLN A 23 -11.73 -2.72 -15.88
N VAL A 24 -12.21 -3.74 -15.18
CA VAL A 24 -11.39 -4.87 -14.75
C VAL A 24 -11.23 -5.83 -15.94
N VAL A 25 -10.02 -6.20 -16.33
CA VAL A 25 -9.82 -7.13 -17.47
C VAL A 25 -10.03 -8.58 -17.01
N LEU A 26 -11.23 -8.88 -16.54
CA LEU A 26 -11.77 -10.20 -16.21
C LEU A 26 -13.09 -10.42 -16.96
N LYS A 27 -13.48 -11.68 -17.13
CA LYS A 27 -14.73 -12.02 -17.82
C LYS A 27 -15.92 -11.60 -16.92
N GLY A 28 -16.92 -10.94 -17.51
CA GLY A 28 -18.17 -10.64 -16.82
C GLY A 28 -18.91 -11.91 -16.40
N ASP A 29 -19.73 -11.80 -15.36
CA ASP A 29 -20.62 -12.86 -14.87
C ASP A 29 -19.92 -14.16 -14.46
N MET A 30 -18.61 -14.08 -14.21
CA MET A 30 -17.79 -15.22 -13.79
C MET A 30 -17.45 -15.09 -12.30
N PRO A 31 -17.97 -15.98 -11.43
CA PRO A 31 -17.61 -15.96 -10.02
C PRO A 31 -16.13 -16.28 -9.80
N PHE A 32 -15.48 -15.52 -8.92
CA PHE A 32 -14.16 -15.81 -8.38
C PHE A 32 -14.12 -15.47 -6.89
N LYS A 33 -13.07 -15.90 -6.19
CA LYS A 33 -12.97 -15.74 -4.74
C LYS A 33 -11.82 -14.82 -4.38
N ILE A 34 -12.06 -13.86 -3.49
CA ILE A 34 -11.02 -13.02 -2.85
C ILE A 34 -11.30 -12.98 -1.36
N ASN A 35 -10.31 -13.35 -0.54
CA ASN A 35 -10.40 -13.31 0.92
C ASN A 35 -11.74 -13.84 1.49
N ASP A 36 -12.08 -15.08 1.13
CA ASP A 36 -13.33 -15.74 1.52
C ASP A 36 -14.65 -15.18 1.00
N CYS A 37 -14.62 -14.10 0.23
CA CYS A 37 -15.78 -13.53 -0.43
C CYS A 37 -15.81 -13.91 -1.91
N TYR A 38 -17.01 -14.14 -2.44
CA TYR A 38 -17.28 -14.38 -3.86
C TYR A 38 -17.50 -13.04 -4.55
N PHE A 39 -16.83 -12.84 -5.68
CA PHE A 39 -16.92 -11.67 -6.52
C PHE A 39 -17.48 -12.07 -7.87
N VAL A 40 -18.39 -11.25 -8.40
CA VAL A 40 -18.84 -11.31 -9.78
C VAL A 40 -18.73 -9.91 -10.35
N ILE A 41 -17.95 -9.75 -11.43
CA ILE A 41 -17.86 -8.49 -12.16
C ILE A 41 -19.03 -8.43 -13.12
N LYS A 42 -19.80 -7.36 -13.04
CA LYS A 42 -20.88 -7.05 -13.97
C LYS A 42 -20.37 -5.98 -14.92
N LYS A 43 -20.25 -6.38 -16.19
CA LYS A 43 -19.83 -5.50 -17.26
C LYS A 43 -20.98 -4.58 -17.60
N ASN A 44 -20.72 -3.28 -17.64
CA ASN A 44 -21.68 -2.38 -18.24
C ASN A 44 -21.53 -2.45 -19.76
N HIS A 45 -22.65 -2.68 -20.44
CA HIS A 45 -22.74 -2.81 -21.89
C HIS A 45 -23.68 -1.77 -22.48
N ASP A 46 -24.13 -0.79 -21.69
CA ASP A 46 -24.89 0.32 -22.23
C ASP A 46 -23.98 1.14 -23.15
N TYR A 47 -24.32 1.15 -24.45
CA TYR A 47 -23.56 1.90 -25.45
C TYR A 47 -23.99 3.38 -25.49
N ALA A 48 -25.09 3.74 -24.82
CA ALA A 48 -25.56 5.12 -24.68
C ALA A 48 -24.88 5.83 -23.50
N PHE A 49 -24.43 5.09 -22.48
CA PHE A 49 -23.76 5.61 -21.28
C PHE A 49 -22.44 4.88 -21.03
N LYS A 50 -21.33 5.61 -21.05
CA LYS A 50 -19.98 5.08 -20.78
C LYS A 50 -19.78 4.89 -19.27
N GLU A 51 -20.29 3.80 -18.71
CA GLU A 51 -20.24 3.53 -17.26
C GLU A 51 -19.15 2.52 -16.87
N SER A 52 -18.64 2.66 -15.64
CA SER A 52 -17.66 1.76 -15.04
C SER A 52 -18.22 0.35 -14.77
N ASP A 53 -17.33 -0.65 -14.66
CA ASP A 53 -17.74 -1.97 -14.16
C ASP A 53 -18.22 -1.87 -12.69
N TYR A 54 -19.23 -2.65 -12.31
CA TYR A 54 -19.61 -2.83 -10.91
C TYR A 54 -19.41 -4.27 -10.44
N LEU A 55 -19.36 -4.46 -9.12
CA LEU A 55 -19.13 -5.76 -8.49
C LEU A 55 -20.36 -6.19 -7.70
N GLN A 56 -20.64 -7.48 -7.75
CA GLN A 56 -21.47 -8.16 -6.76
C GLN A 56 -20.54 -8.98 -5.86
N VAL A 57 -20.52 -8.63 -4.57
CA VAL A 57 -19.68 -9.29 -3.56
C VAL A 57 -20.57 -10.03 -2.58
N ALA A 58 -20.27 -11.29 -2.30
CA ALA A 58 -21.03 -12.11 -1.37
C ALA A 58 -20.15 -12.89 -0.40
N TYR A 59 -20.51 -12.91 0.87
CA TYR A 59 -19.94 -13.77 1.89
C TYR A 59 -21.00 -14.75 2.41
N TYR A 60 -20.59 -16.00 2.60
CA TYR A 60 -21.47 -17.10 3.02
C TYR A 60 -21.04 -17.64 4.37
N SER A 61 -22.00 -17.81 5.28
CA SER A 61 -21.73 -18.28 6.65
C SER A 61 -22.85 -19.19 7.18
N GLN A 62 -22.48 -20.15 8.02
CA GLN A 62 -23.46 -20.95 8.79
C GLN A 62 -23.98 -20.17 9.99
N ASN A 63 -23.17 -19.25 10.54
CA ASN A 63 -23.52 -18.44 11.69
C ASN A 63 -24.05 -17.08 11.24
N LYS A 64 -25.18 -16.65 11.82
CA LYS A 64 -25.73 -15.32 11.59
C LYS A 64 -24.89 -14.27 12.32
N ASN A 65 -24.05 -13.56 11.58
CA ASN A 65 -23.19 -12.49 12.12
C ASN A 65 -22.96 -11.40 11.06
N LEU A 66 -23.87 -10.43 11.01
CA LEU A 66 -23.81 -9.33 10.03
C LEU A 66 -22.56 -8.46 10.20
N TRP A 67 -22.09 -8.24 11.43
CA TRP A 67 -20.92 -7.39 11.68
C TRP A 67 -19.64 -8.01 11.14
N GLU A 68 -19.41 -9.30 11.43
CA GLU A 68 -18.27 -10.04 10.90
C GLU A 68 -18.33 -10.14 9.37
N ALA A 69 -19.53 -10.38 8.82
CA ALA A 69 -19.72 -10.42 7.37
C ALA A 69 -19.40 -9.08 6.69
N LYS A 70 -19.83 -7.96 7.30
CA LYS A 70 -19.51 -6.60 6.83
C LYS A 70 -18.00 -6.35 6.82
N ASP A 71 -17.30 -6.70 7.90
CA ASP A 71 -15.83 -6.54 7.95
C ASP A 71 -15.15 -7.43 6.89
N LYS A 72 -15.53 -8.70 6.75
CA LYS A 72 -14.96 -9.60 5.73
C LYS A 72 -15.15 -9.09 4.30
N ILE A 73 -16.35 -8.63 3.96
CA ILE A 73 -16.65 -8.03 2.65
C ILE A 73 -15.80 -6.78 2.44
N LYS A 74 -15.77 -5.87 3.42
CA LYS A 74 -14.95 -4.65 3.37
C LYS A 74 -13.47 -4.97 3.12
N ARG A 75 -12.87 -5.89 3.89
CA ARG A 75 -11.46 -6.30 3.72
C ARG A 75 -11.19 -6.93 2.37
N ALA A 76 -12.15 -7.68 1.82
CA ALA A 76 -12.03 -8.25 0.49
C ALA A 76 -12.06 -7.17 -0.60
N ILE A 77 -12.91 -6.14 -0.46
CA ILE A 77 -12.98 -4.99 -1.38
C ILE A 77 -11.69 -4.16 -1.27
N GLU A 78 -11.18 -3.86 -0.07
CA GLU A 78 -9.91 -3.14 0.12
C GLU A 78 -8.74 -3.85 -0.59
N LEU A 79 -8.65 -5.17 -0.46
CA LEU A 79 -7.67 -5.97 -1.19
C LEU A 79 -7.90 -5.89 -2.71
N PHE A 80 -9.15 -5.91 -3.17
CA PHE A 80 -9.47 -5.81 -4.59
C PHE A 80 -9.13 -4.45 -5.17
N VAL A 81 -9.36 -3.35 -4.43
CA VAL A 81 -8.90 -2.00 -4.79
C VAL A 81 -7.39 -2.00 -4.95
N TYR A 82 -6.64 -2.54 -3.97
CA TYR A 82 -5.19 -2.65 -4.09
C TYR A 82 -4.72 -3.48 -5.30
N MET A 83 -5.44 -4.56 -5.63
CA MET A 83 -5.12 -5.40 -6.79
C MET A 83 -5.39 -4.71 -8.14
N THR A 84 -6.27 -3.72 -8.18
CA THR A 84 -6.80 -3.16 -9.43
C THR A 84 -6.49 -1.68 -9.65
N ASP A 85 -6.15 -0.95 -8.58
CA ASP A 85 -6.04 0.52 -8.54
C ASP A 85 -7.32 1.26 -8.95
N ILE A 86 -8.48 0.58 -8.84
CA ILE A 86 -9.80 1.15 -9.13
C ILE A 86 -10.48 1.55 -7.81
N PRO A 87 -11.03 2.78 -7.70
CA PRO A 87 -11.60 3.32 -6.47
C PRO A 87 -13.03 2.81 -6.20
N PHE A 88 -13.18 1.50 -6.01
CA PHE A 88 -14.46 0.90 -5.58
C PHE A 88 -14.86 1.34 -4.16
N ASP A 89 -16.15 1.54 -3.91
CA ASP A 89 -16.65 1.94 -2.60
C ASP A 89 -16.59 0.81 -1.56
N VAL A 90 -15.62 0.92 -0.64
CA VAL A 90 -15.42 -0.03 0.45
C VAL A 90 -16.52 0.00 1.52
N ASN A 91 -17.38 1.02 1.54
CA ASN A 91 -18.45 1.19 2.55
C ASN A 91 -19.85 0.82 2.03
N SER A 92 -19.91 -0.02 0.99
CA SER A 92 -21.15 -0.50 0.38
C SER A 92 -22.14 -1.11 1.38
N VAL A 93 -23.43 -0.92 1.12
CA VAL A 93 -24.51 -1.48 1.96
C VAL A 93 -24.54 -3.00 1.82
N VAL A 94 -24.43 -3.70 2.94
CA VAL A 94 -24.51 -5.18 3.01
C VAL A 94 -25.91 -5.62 3.42
N ILE A 95 -26.52 -6.46 2.59
CA ILE A 95 -27.85 -7.03 2.78
C ILE A 95 -27.73 -8.50 3.17
N GLU A 96 -28.45 -8.92 4.21
CA GLU A 96 -28.56 -10.32 4.63
C GLU A 96 -29.71 -11.01 3.90
N SER A 97 -29.48 -12.24 3.45
CA SER A 97 -30.49 -13.13 2.87
C SER A 97 -30.16 -14.59 3.19
N THR A 98 -31.07 -15.51 2.91
CA THR A 98 -30.84 -16.95 3.01
C THR A 98 -30.71 -17.56 1.62
N GLU A 99 -29.63 -18.32 1.41
CA GLU A 99 -29.37 -18.98 0.14
C GLU A 99 -29.01 -20.46 0.39
N ASN A 100 -29.43 -21.33 -0.52
CA ASN A 100 -29.25 -22.78 -0.38
C ASN A 100 -27.90 -23.26 -0.93
N ASP A 101 -27.36 -22.56 -1.94
CA ASP A 101 -26.15 -22.97 -2.64
C ASP A 101 -25.13 -21.84 -2.75
N MET A 102 -23.85 -22.22 -2.84
CA MET A 102 -22.75 -21.30 -3.14
C MET A 102 -22.52 -21.21 -4.66
N PRO A 103 -22.05 -20.07 -5.18
CA PRO A 103 -21.70 -19.93 -6.60
C PRO A 103 -20.59 -20.92 -6.97
N ALA A 104 -20.79 -21.67 -8.06
CA ALA A 104 -19.74 -22.54 -8.60
C ALA A 104 -18.66 -21.69 -9.31
N ILE A 105 -17.40 -21.87 -8.92
CA ILE A 105 -16.25 -21.22 -9.55
C ILE A 105 -15.68 -22.15 -10.61
N ASN A 106 -15.81 -21.77 -11.89
CA ASN A 106 -15.23 -22.53 -12.99
C ASN A 106 -13.78 -22.10 -13.26
N MET A 107 -12.83 -22.86 -12.72
CA MET A 107 -11.39 -22.60 -12.88
C MET A 107 -10.86 -22.79 -14.31
N GLN A 108 -11.61 -23.46 -15.20
CA GLN A 108 -11.20 -23.67 -16.59
C GLN A 108 -11.46 -22.42 -17.45
N LEU A 109 -12.44 -21.60 -17.07
CA LEU A 109 -12.69 -20.31 -17.70
C LEU A 109 -11.65 -19.29 -17.20
N SER A 110 -10.88 -18.71 -18.13
CA SER A 110 -9.80 -17.76 -17.81
C SER A 110 -8.73 -18.30 -16.85
N GLN A 111 -8.30 -19.56 -17.04
CA GLN A 111 -7.38 -20.30 -16.16
C GLN A 111 -6.20 -19.48 -15.63
N ARG A 112 -5.47 -18.77 -16.49
CA ARG A 112 -4.31 -17.94 -16.09
C ARG A 112 -4.67 -16.86 -15.07
N LYS A 113 -5.81 -16.17 -15.27
CA LYS A 113 -6.27 -15.09 -14.37
C LYS A 113 -6.80 -15.67 -13.06
N MET A 114 -7.47 -16.81 -13.12
CA MET A 114 -7.94 -17.52 -11.92
C MET A 114 -6.79 -18.07 -11.07
N GLN A 115 -5.72 -18.57 -11.71
CA GLN A 115 -4.50 -18.96 -11.02
C GLN A 115 -3.83 -17.76 -10.34
N GLN A 116 -3.77 -16.60 -11.02
CA GLN A 116 -3.26 -15.37 -10.43
C GLN A 116 -4.05 -14.95 -9.17
N ILE A 117 -5.38 -14.96 -9.24
CA ILE A 117 -6.26 -14.65 -8.09
C ILE A 117 -6.07 -15.66 -6.96
N SER A 118 -5.95 -16.95 -7.28
CA SER A 118 -5.68 -18.00 -6.29
C SER A 118 -4.35 -17.78 -5.57
N GLU A 119 -3.29 -17.43 -6.30
CA GLU A 119 -1.99 -17.14 -5.72
C GLU A 119 -2.03 -15.89 -4.83
N ILE A 120 -2.78 -14.86 -5.24
CA ILE A 120 -2.99 -13.64 -4.45
C ILE A 120 -3.65 -13.99 -3.10
N ASN A 121 -4.72 -14.79 -3.11
CA ASN A 121 -5.35 -15.27 -1.87
C ASN A 121 -4.39 -16.07 -0.99
N GLN A 122 -3.57 -16.91 -1.61
CA GLN A 122 -2.57 -17.69 -0.88
C GLN A 122 -1.53 -16.77 -0.20
N ARG A 123 -1.09 -15.71 -0.87
CA ARG A 123 -0.14 -14.74 -0.28
C ARG A 123 -0.79 -13.94 0.83
N TYR A 124 -2.01 -13.43 0.61
CA TYR A 124 -2.77 -12.70 1.61
C TYR A 124 -3.04 -13.52 2.90
N SER A 125 -3.31 -14.82 2.76
CA SER A 125 -3.54 -15.73 3.90
C SER A 125 -2.26 -16.15 4.64
N ARG A 126 -1.09 -16.09 3.98
CA ARG A 126 0.21 -16.37 4.62
C ARG A 126 0.66 -15.26 5.57
N VAL A 127 0.18 -14.03 5.40
CA VAL A 127 0.46 -12.92 6.33
C VAL A 127 -0.29 -13.13 7.64
N ARG A 128 0.37 -13.75 8.63
CA ARG A 128 -0.21 -14.03 9.95
C ARG A 128 0.16 -12.99 11.01
N LYS A 129 1.46 -12.78 11.26
CA LYS A 129 1.95 -11.95 12.38
C LYS A 129 1.66 -10.45 12.22
N LYS A 130 1.55 -9.95 10.99
CA LYS A 130 1.33 -8.53 10.67
C LYS A 130 0.01 -8.30 9.94
N LYS A 131 -1.00 -9.12 10.26
CA LYS A 131 -2.30 -9.10 9.57
C LYS A 131 -3.04 -7.78 9.76
N GLU A 132 -3.07 -7.27 10.99
CA GLU A 132 -3.69 -5.99 11.32
C GLU A 132 -3.01 -4.82 10.61
N LEU A 133 -1.68 -4.83 10.58
CA LEU A 133 -0.91 -3.81 9.84
C LEU A 133 -1.23 -3.87 8.34
N LEU A 134 -1.28 -5.06 7.74
CA LEU A 134 -1.67 -5.23 6.34
C LEU A 134 -3.08 -4.68 6.09
N GLN A 135 -4.05 -5.02 6.93
CA GLN A 135 -5.43 -4.53 6.80
C GLN A 135 -5.50 -3.01 6.91
N SER A 136 -4.80 -2.41 7.87
CA SER A 136 -4.72 -0.95 8.03
C SER A 136 -4.11 -0.29 6.79
N VAL A 137 -3.04 -0.86 6.24
CA VAL A 137 -2.39 -0.34 5.03
C VAL A 137 -3.28 -0.46 3.80
N LEU A 138 -3.96 -1.59 3.59
CA LEU A 138 -4.89 -1.75 2.46
C LEU A 138 -6.07 -0.80 2.56
N GLN A 139 -6.56 -0.53 3.77
CA GLN A 139 -7.58 0.48 4.01
C GLN A 139 -7.08 1.89 3.64
N MET A 140 -5.87 2.28 4.08
CA MET A 140 -5.27 3.56 3.68
C MET A 140 -5.03 3.63 2.17
N TYR A 141 -4.64 2.52 1.55
CA TYR A 141 -4.43 2.45 0.10
C TYR A 141 -5.74 2.68 -0.66
N ALA A 142 -6.85 2.10 -0.19
CA ALA A 142 -8.16 2.32 -0.79
C ALA A 142 -8.60 3.79 -0.67
N VAL A 143 -8.35 4.43 0.47
CA VAL A 143 -8.58 5.88 0.65
C VAL A 143 -7.69 6.70 -0.28
N ALA A 144 -6.39 6.43 -0.33
CA ALA A 144 -5.44 7.15 -1.19
C ALA A 144 -5.81 7.02 -2.67
N THR A 145 -6.23 5.82 -3.10
CA THR A 145 -6.71 5.54 -4.46
C THR A 145 -7.97 6.36 -4.75
N LYS A 146 -8.93 6.38 -3.82
CA LYS A 146 -10.14 7.18 -3.95
C LYS A 146 -9.82 8.68 -4.09
N GLU A 147 -9.02 9.26 -3.18
CA GLU A 147 -8.66 10.67 -3.22
C GLU A 147 -7.88 11.04 -4.50
N ASN A 148 -7.03 10.15 -5.00
CA ASN A 148 -6.30 10.35 -6.25
C ASN A 148 -7.21 10.58 -7.46
N TYR A 149 -8.44 10.05 -7.44
CA TYR A 149 -9.41 10.21 -8.53
C TYR A 149 -10.52 11.20 -8.24
N LEU A 150 -10.71 11.62 -6.98
CA LEU A 150 -11.90 12.38 -6.61
C LEU A 150 -11.86 13.85 -6.99
N LEU A 151 -10.70 14.51 -6.99
CA LEU A 151 -10.60 15.94 -7.34
C LEU A 151 -9.19 16.26 -7.87
N THR A 152 -9.12 17.07 -8.93
CA THR A 152 -7.87 17.73 -9.39
C THR A 152 -7.20 18.55 -8.28
N GLU A 153 -7.97 18.97 -7.27
CA GLU A 153 -7.53 19.79 -6.13
C GLU A 153 -7.11 18.97 -4.89
N ASN A 154 -7.51 17.69 -4.74
CA ASN A 154 -7.20 16.86 -3.55
C ASN A 154 -5.96 15.96 -3.70
N LYS A 155 -5.05 16.27 -4.64
CA LYS A 155 -3.79 15.52 -4.78
C LYS A 155 -2.95 15.51 -3.49
N GLU A 156 -3.08 16.54 -2.66
CA GLU A 156 -2.41 16.60 -1.35
C GLU A 156 -2.84 15.47 -0.42
N ASP A 157 -4.15 15.21 -0.28
CA ASP A 157 -4.68 14.17 0.60
C ASP A 157 -4.29 12.77 0.12
N ALA A 158 -4.36 12.54 -1.19
CA ALA A 158 -3.90 11.30 -1.80
C ALA A 158 -2.41 11.08 -1.54
N PHE A 159 -1.58 12.12 -1.75
CA PHE A 159 -0.15 12.08 -1.48
C PHE A 159 0.13 11.75 -0.02
N PHE A 160 -0.54 12.44 0.90
CA PHE A 160 -0.37 12.24 2.33
C PHE A 160 -0.72 10.81 2.75
N ALA A 161 -1.82 10.26 2.23
CA ALA A 161 -2.24 8.89 2.50
C ALA A 161 -1.24 7.86 1.95
N PHE A 162 -0.75 8.03 0.71
CA PHE A 162 0.31 7.16 0.15
C PHE A 162 1.62 7.27 0.95
N PHE A 163 2.03 8.48 1.32
CA PHE A 163 3.22 8.68 2.13
C PHE A 163 3.06 8.03 3.51
N LYS A 164 1.86 8.09 4.10
CA LYS A 164 1.60 7.51 5.42
C LYS A 164 1.77 6.00 5.42
N ILE A 165 1.35 5.33 4.34
CA ILE A 165 1.59 3.89 4.13
C ILE A 165 3.09 3.59 4.16
N ILE A 166 3.89 4.34 3.39
CA ILE A 166 5.35 4.21 3.36
C ILE A 166 5.90 4.38 4.77
N GLU A 167 5.55 5.50 5.43
CA GLU A 167 6.05 5.86 6.75
C GLU A 167 5.80 4.75 7.79
N ILE A 168 4.59 4.21 7.84
CA ILE A 168 4.22 3.18 8.83
C ILE A 168 5.00 1.89 8.56
N ILE A 169 5.10 1.45 7.30
CA ILE A 169 5.80 0.20 6.97
C ILE A 169 7.30 0.31 7.26
N VAL A 170 7.96 1.39 6.82
CA VAL A 170 9.41 1.53 7.01
C VAL A 170 9.77 1.71 8.47
N LYS A 171 8.92 2.38 9.28
CA LYS A 171 9.10 2.46 10.74
C LYS A 171 8.93 1.10 11.40
N ASP A 172 7.92 0.31 11.00
CA ASP A 172 7.72 -1.04 11.53
C ASP A 172 8.92 -1.95 11.22
N ASP A 173 9.40 -1.96 9.97
CA ASP A 173 10.53 -2.79 9.55
C ASP A 173 11.83 -2.36 10.24
N PHE A 174 12.08 -1.06 10.34
CA PHE A 174 13.23 -0.53 11.07
C PHE A 174 13.20 -0.92 12.55
N MET A 175 12.05 -0.82 13.23
CA MET A 175 11.94 -1.16 14.64
C MET A 175 12.21 -2.63 14.94
N ILE A 176 11.91 -3.52 13.99
CA ILE A 176 12.22 -4.95 14.08
C ILE A 176 13.72 -5.21 13.90
N GLU A 177 14.35 -4.51 12.94
CA GLU A 177 15.73 -4.82 12.51
C GLU A 177 16.80 -3.95 13.16
N LYS A 178 16.45 -2.84 13.83
CA LYS A 178 17.41 -1.84 14.33
C LYS A 178 18.54 -2.42 15.20
N ALA A 179 18.28 -3.50 15.92
CA ALA A 179 19.27 -4.17 16.76
C ALA A 179 20.32 -4.96 15.96
N ASN A 180 19.98 -5.37 14.74
CA ASN A 180 20.82 -6.15 13.83
C ASN A 180 21.61 -5.29 12.84
N ILE A 181 21.34 -3.98 12.80
CA ILE A 181 22.07 -3.07 11.90
C ILE A 181 23.46 -2.84 12.50
N ASP A 182 24.49 -3.18 11.73
CA ASP A 182 25.88 -2.89 12.09
C ASP A 182 26.07 -1.38 12.26
N LYS A 183 26.55 -0.98 13.44
CA LYS A 183 26.87 0.40 13.78
C LYS A 183 28.24 0.85 13.26
N GLY A 184 28.93 -0.01 12.51
CA GLY A 184 30.16 0.33 11.79
C GLY A 184 31.36 0.52 12.71
N MET A 185 31.43 -0.21 13.83
CA MET A 185 32.47 -0.03 14.86
C MET A 185 33.89 -0.03 14.29
N SER A 186 34.18 -0.91 13.32
CA SER A 186 35.50 -0.97 12.66
C SER A 186 35.82 0.31 11.87
N TYR A 187 34.84 0.90 11.19
CA TYR A 187 35.01 2.15 10.46
C TYR A 187 35.14 3.34 11.40
N THR A 188 34.29 3.41 12.43
CA THR A 188 34.31 4.47 13.44
C THR A 188 35.65 4.51 14.16
N ARG A 189 36.19 3.34 14.53
CA ARG A 189 37.50 3.23 15.18
C ARG A 189 38.61 3.88 14.37
N ARG A 190 38.71 3.55 13.09
CA ARG A 190 39.71 4.14 12.19
C ARG A 190 39.63 5.68 12.15
N TYR A 191 38.43 6.25 12.07
CA TYR A 191 38.27 7.71 11.99
C TYR A 191 38.54 8.40 13.34
N VAL A 192 38.08 7.80 14.45
CA VAL A 192 38.34 8.35 15.79
C VAL A 192 39.84 8.34 16.09
N GLU A 193 40.55 7.24 15.80
CA GLU A 193 42.01 7.15 15.94
C GLU A 193 42.74 8.24 15.11
N GLN A 194 42.31 8.46 13.87
CA GLN A 194 42.87 9.49 13.00
C GLN A 194 42.66 10.91 13.56
N ILE A 195 41.46 11.21 14.09
CA ILE A 195 41.16 12.53 14.68
C ILE A 195 42.00 12.74 15.95
N LEU A 196 42.04 11.74 16.85
CA LEU A 196 42.83 11.83 18.08
C LEU A 196 44.31 12.08 17.78
N THR A 197 44.88 11.33 16.84
CA THR A 197 46.31 11.42 16.52
C THR A 197 46.63 12.68 15.73
N ASN A 198 45.90 12.96 14.65
CA ASN A 198 46.30 13.98 13.67
C ASN A 198 45.75 15.37 13.98
N ALA A 199 44.56 15.46 14.58
CA ALA A 199 43.93 16.74 14.89
C ALA A 199 44.21 17.18 16.33
N TYR A 200 44.15 16.24 17.28
CA TYR A 200 44.30 16.56 18.71
C TYR A 200 45.70 16.25 19.25
N GLY A 201 46.53 15.47 18.54
CA GLY A 201 47.88 15.14 18.98
C GLY A 201 47.93 14.24 20.21
N VAL A 202 46.89 13.44 20.45
CA VAL A 202 46.77 12.58 21.63
C VAL A 202 46.69 11.10 21.27
N SER A 203 47.27 10.26 22.12
CA SER A 203 47.05 8.81 22.11
C SER A 203 46.20 8.43 23.31
N THR A 204 45.40 7.37 23.17
CA THR A 204 44.52 6.88 24.23
C THR A 204 44.63 5.37 24.36
N GLN A 205 44.19 4.84 25.50
CA GLN A 205 44.14 3.40 25.77
C GLN A 205 43.01 2.74 24.97
N GLU A 206 43.18 1.47 24.58
CA GLU A 206 42.22 0.73 23.74
C GLU A 206 40.79 0.74 24.31
N ASN A 207 40.62 0.50 25.61
CA ASN A 207 39.30 0.49 26.25
C ASN A 207 38.60 1.86 26.11
N ARG A 208 39.34 2.96 26.31
CA ARG A 208 38.79 4.32 26.16
C ARG A 208 38.48 4.65 24.71
N LEU A 209 39.27 4.12 23.79
CA LEU A 209 39.01 4.26 22.37
C LEU A 209 37.72 3.53 21.99
N ASP A 210 37.52 2.30 22.46
CA ASP A 210 36.29 1.54 22.21
C ASP A 210 35.05 2.25 22.75
N ASP A 211 35.13 2.83 23.95
CA ASP A 211 34.05 3.65 24.51
C ASP A 211 33.73 4.86 23.64
N LEU A 212 34.77 5.60 23.18
CA LEU A 212 34.60 6.74 22.28
C LEU A 212 33.96 6.32 20.96
N CYS A 213 34.40 5.19 20.38
CA CYS A 213 33.85 4.66 19.14
C CYS A 213 32.40 4.24 19.30
N GLY A 214 32.06 3.60 20.43
CA GLY A 214 30.69 3.23 20.78
C GLY A 214 29.79 4.46 20.88
N ASN A 215 30.27 5.52 21.54
CA ASN A 215 29.52 6.78 21.70
C ASN A 215 29.31 7.49 20.35
N VAL A 216 30.36 7.63 19.53
CA VAL A 216 30.26 8.27 18.21
C VAL A 216 29.37 7.46 17.26
N GLY A 217 29.57 6.14 17.21
CA GLY A 217 28.75 5.25 16.39
C GLY A 217 27.29 5.22 16.82
N GLY A 218 27.04 5.23 18.13
CA GLY A 218 25.69 5.34 18.70
C GLY A 218 25.00 6.65 18.32
N ALA A 219 25.67 7.79 18.54
CA ALA A 219 25.13 9.10 18.22
C ALA A 219 24.86 9.25 16.71
N LEU A 220 25.79 8.81 15.85
CA LEU A 220 25.59 8.84 14.40
C LEU A 220 24.40 7.97 13.97
N PHE A 221 24.28 6.76 14.54
CA PHE A 221 23.17 5.86 14.26
C PHE A 221 21.83 6.50 14.62
N GLU A 222 21.74 7.13 15.79
CA GLU A 222 20.54 7.82 16.27
C GLU A 222 20.18 8.98 15.34
N VAL A 223 21.11 9.90 15.07
CA VAL A 223 20.88 11.06 14.19
C VAL A 223 20.45 10.64 12.78
N VAL A 224 21.10 9.62 12.22
CA VAL A 224 20.74 9.11 10.88
C VAL A 224 19.32 8.55 10.90
N PHE A 225 19.03 7.61 11.80
CA PHE A 225 17.77 6.90 11.77
C PHE A 225 16.62 7.60 12.47
N GLU A 226 16.82 8.75 13.12
CA GLU A 226 15.72 9.62 13.57
C GLU A 226 14.91 10.12 12.37
N ASN A 227 15.58 10.51 11.29
CA ASN A 227 14.97 11.00 10.06
C ASN A 227 14.25 9.89 9.27
N ILE A 228 13.00 10.16 8.85
CA ILE A 228 12.20 9.22 8.05
C ILE A 228 12.82 8.94 6.68
N TYR A 229 13.48 9.92 6.07
CA TYR A 229 14.21 9.77 4.80
C TYR A 229 15.20 8.59 4.86
N HIS A 230 16.04 8.54 5.90
CA HIS A 230 17.04 7.47 6.03
C HIS A 230 16.40 6.11 6.30
N LYS A 231 15.28 6.05 7.03
CA LYS A 231 14.51 4.81 7.20
C LYS A 231 13.94 4.30 5.87
N ILE A 232 13.41 5.21 5.02
CA ILE A 232 12.96 4.87 3.66
C ILE A 232 14.14 4.33 2.85
N MET A 233 15.24 5.08 2.74
CA MET A 233 16.42 4.67 1.97
C MET A 233 17.00 3.33 2.43
N TRP A 234 17.03 3.09 3.74
CA TRP A 234 17.45 1.81 4.30
C TRP A 234 16.52 0.66 3.89
N PHE A 235 15.19 0.87 3.98
CA PHE A 235 14.21 -0.13 3.55
C PHE A 235 14.38 -0.45 2.05
N LEU A 236 14.47 0.57 1.21
CA LEU A 236 14.64 0.40 -0.24
C LEU A 236 15.89 -0.41 -0.57
N LYS A 237 17.02 -0.08 0.06
CA LYS A 237 18.27 -0.83 -0.12
C LYS A 237 18.14 -2.28 0.31
N ARG A 238 17.51 -2.56 1.46
CA ARG A 238 17.33 -3.92 2.00
C ARG A 238 16.47 -4.79 1.08
N HIS A 239 15.47 -4.21 0.44
CA HIS A 239 14.52 -4.92 -0.44
C HIS A 239 14.86 -4.79 -1.94
N ASN A 240 16.05 -4.25 -2.27
CA ASN A 240 16.51 -4.03 -3.65
C ASN A 240 15.51 -3.22 -4.51
N ILE A 241 14.91 -2.20 -3.91
CA ILE A 241 14.00 -1.27 -4.59
C ILE A 241 14.83 -0.04 -5.01
N ALA A 242 14.81 0.29 -6.30
CA ALA A 242 15.42 1.52 -6.78
C ALA A 242 14.64 2.75 -6.29
N GLY A 243 15.35 3.75 -5.81
CA GLY A 243 14.79 5.03 -5.36
C GLY A 243 15.76 6.17 -5.65
N ASP A 244 15.24 7.27 -6.18
CA ASP A 244 15.98 8.51 -6.39
C ASP A 244 16.08 9.26 -5.06
N LYS A 245 17.30 9.57 -4.63
CA LYS A 245 17.57 10.19 -3.33
C LYS A 245 16.97 11.59 -3.24
N ASP A 246 17.02 12.35 -4.33
CA ASP A 246 16.61 13.74 -4.35
C ASP A 246 15.08 13.81 -4.36
N ILE A 247 14.43 12.98 -5.18
CA ILE A 247 12.96 12.87 -5.20
C ILE A 247 12.43 12.40 -3.84
N ILE A 248 13.05 11.39 -3.21
CA ILE A 248 12.61 10.89 -1.89
C ILE A 248 12.82 11.96 -0.81
N SER A 249 13.93 12.71 -0.86
CA SER A 249 14.16 13.83 0.04
C SER A 249 13.06 14.89 -0.11
N ASN A 250 12.75 15.29 -1.35
CA ASN A 250 11.68 16.25 -1.63
C ASN A 250 10.31 15.74 -1.16
N MET A 251 9.99 14.47 -1.38
CA MET A 251 8.75 13.86 -0.87
C MET A 251 8.62 13.97 0.65
N VAL A 252 9.73 13.80 1.39
CA VAL A 252 9.74 13.92 2.85
C VAL A 252 9.53 15.37 3.28
N SER A 253 10.18 16.33 2.62
CA SER A 253 9.96 17.77 2.85
C SER A 253 8.51 18.15 2.58
N LEU A 254 8.01 17.81 1.39
CA LEU A 254 6.63 18.08 0.95
C LEU A 254 5.60 17.56 1.95
N ARG A 255 5.79 16.35 2.47
CA ARG A 255 4.91 15.79 3.50
C ARG A 255 4.93 16.62 4.78
N ASN A 256 6.09 17.13 5.20
CA ASN A 256 6.19 17.95 6.40
C ASN A 256 5.52 19.32 6.19
N ASP A 257 5.72 19.93 5.03
CA ASP A 257 5.10 21.22 4.67
C ASP A 257 3.56 21.08 4.71
N ILE A 258 3.01 20.05 4.06
CA ILE A 258 1.56 19.72 4.12
C ILE A 258 1.11 19.51 5.58
N ALA A 259 1.87 18.76 6.38
CA ALA A 259 1.52 18.48 7.78
C ALA A 259 1.53 19.74 8.67
N HIS A 260 2.28 20.77 8.29
CA HIS A 260 2.32 22.06 8.98
C HIS A 260 1.28 23.07 8.46
N GLY A 261 0.45 22.66 7.48
CA GLY A 261 -0.60 23.49 6.91
C GLY A 261 -0.10 24.52 5.90
N GLU A 262 1.08 24.29 5.33
CA GLU A 262 1.56 25.11 4.20
C GLU A 262 0.74 24.81 2.95
N VAL A 263 0.51 25.85 2.13
CA VAL A 263 -0.24 25.70 0.88
C VAL A 263 0.68 25.12 -0.19
N VAL A 264 0.37 23.93 -0.70
CA VAL A 264 1.22 23.20 -1.64
C VAL A 264 0.54 23.06 -3.00
N LEU A 265 1.07 23.72 -4.03
CA LEU A 265 0.61 23.49 -5.39
C LEU A 265 1.19 22.17 -5.94
N MET A 266 0.46 21.07 -5.76
CA MET A 266 0.92 19.71 -6.12
C MET A 266 1.31 19.53 -7.59
N ASP A 267 0.79 20.35 -8.49
CA ASP A 267 1.19 20.35 -9.90
C ASP A 267 2.68 20.69 -10.10
N ASN A 268 3.32 21.38 -9.14
CA ASN A 268 4.76 21.65 -9.15
C ASN A 268 5.60 20.45 -8.66
N TYR A 269 4.95 19.45 -8.05
CA TYR A 269 5.59 18.30 -7.40
C TYR A 269 5.11 16.96 -7.99
N MET A 270 4.74 16.96 -9.28
CA MET A 270 4.18 15.77 -9.93
C MET A 270 5.16 14.59 -9.95
N GLN A 271 6.48 14.83 -9.95
CA GLN A 271 7.46 13.75 -9.87
C GLN A 271 7.43 13.06 -8.50
N GLU A 272 7.40 13.84 -7.42
CA GLU A 272 7.25 13.38 -6.05
C GLU A 272 5.90 12.66 -5.85
N TYR A 273 4.83 13.20 -6.44
CA TYR A 273 3.50 12.61 -6.41
C TYR A 273 3.47 11.23 -7.08
N GLU A 274 3.95 11.11 -8.31
CA GLU A 274 4.03 9.81 -8.99
C GLU A 274 4.94 8.83 -8.23
N CYS A 275 6.04 9.34 -7.65
CA CYS A 275 6.97 8.53 -6.90
C CYS A 275 6.32 7.99 -5.62
N VAL A 276 5.56 8.79 -4.86
CA VAL A 276 4.89 8.31 -3.64
C VAL A 276 3.91 7.18 -3.94
N MET A 277 3.14 7.29 -5.01
CA MET A 277 2.17 6.26 -5.41
C MET A 277 2.88 4.95 -5.75
N LYS A 278 3.88 5.02 -6.65
CA LYS A 278 4.68 3.85 -7.09
C LYS A 278 5.44 3.22 -5.92
N LEU A 279 5.96 4.04 -5.01
CA LEU A 279 6.76 3.58 -3.89
C LEU A 279 5.90 2.93 -2.80
N ALA A 280 4.71 3.47 -2.52
CA ALA A 280 3.76 2.86 -1.59
C ALA A 280 3.40 1.43 -2.03
N ASP A 281 3.11 1.23 -3.31
CA ASP A 281 2.83 -0.10 -3.87
C ASP A 281 4.02 -1.06 -3.70
N LYS A 282 5.22 -0.67 -4.14
CA LYS A 282 6.44 -1.50 -4.01
C LYS A 282 6.77 -1.84 -2.56
N ILE A 283 6.56 -0.91 -1.63
CA ILE A 283 6.82 -1.14 -0.21
C ILE A 283 5.80 -2.11 0.40
N ILE A 284 4.52 -2.03 0.03
CA ILE A 284 3.51 -3.03 0.39
C ILE A 284 3.91 -4.40 -0.15
N GLU A 285 4.25 -4.49 -1.43
CA GLU A 285 4.67 -5.72 -2.09
C GLU A 285 5.88 -6.34 -1.36
N ALA A 286 6.93 -5.57 -1.11
CA ALA A 286 8.14 -6.05 -0.43
C ALA A 286 7.86 -6.50 1.01
N LYS A 287 7.05 -5.75 1.77
CA LYS A 287 6.76 -6.07 3.17
C LYS A 287 5.89 -7.31 3.33
N PHE A 288 4.86 -7.47 2.50
CA PHE A 288 3.80 -8.46 2.76
C PHE A 288 3.75 -9.61 1.76
N PHE A 289 4.14 -9.40 0.51
CA PHE A 289 3.81 -10.33 -0.57
C PHE A 289 5.04 -10.89 -1.30
N GLY A 290 6.17 -10.18 -1.28
CA GLY A 290 7.41 -10.53 -1.98
C GLY A 290 7.33 -10.47 -3.51
N LYS A 291 6.21 -10.03 -4.07
CA LYS A 291 5.99 -9.87 -5.51
C LYS A 291 4.76 -9.01 -5.78
N SER A 292 4.55 -8.70 -7.06
CA SER A 292 3.36 -7.98 -7.48
C SER A 292 2.07 -8.77 -7.39
N MET A 293 1.04 -8.05 -6.92
CA MET A 293 -0.33 -8.52 -6.72
C MET A 293 -1.31 -7.89 -7.71
N LYS A 294 -0.81 -7.08 -8.65
CA LYS A 294 -1.63 -6.31 -9.59
C LYS A 294 -2.29 -7.19 -10.65
N ILE A 295 -3.58 -6.97 -10.86
CA ILE A 295 -4.36 -7.53 -11.96
C ILE A 295 -4.49 -6.47 -13.04
N LYS A 296 -4.42 -6.90 -14.30
CA LYS A 296 -4.59 -6.01 -15.44
C LYS A 296 -5.98 -5.37 -15.42
N CYS A 297 -6.00 -4.04 -15.35
CA CYS A 297 -7.19 -3.21 -15.47
C CYS A 297 -7.00 -2.22 -16.63
N ARG A 298 -8.10 -1.60 -17.05
CA ARG A 298 -8.11 -0.51 -18.02
C ARG A 298 -8.78 0.68 -17.37
N GLN A 299 -8.13 1.81 -17.47
CA GLN A 299 -8.70 3.12 -17.23
C GLN A 299 -8.71 3.83 -18.57
N THR A 300 -9.86 4.36 -18.98
CA THR A 300 -9.96 5.13 -20.21
C THR A 300 -10.39 6.53 -19.85
N LEU A 301 -9.59 7.52 -20.27
CA LEU A 301 -9.99 8.92 -20.26
C LEU A 301 -11.02 9.12 -21.37
N ILE A 302 -12.20 9.63 -21.03
CA ILE A 302 -13.18 10.08 -22.01
C ILE A 302 -12.79 11.52 -22.36
N GLU A 303 -12.06 11.71 -23.46
CA GLU A 303 -12.02 13.03 -24.10
C GLU A 303 -13.42 13.28 -24.69
N ILE A 304 -14.11 14.30 -24.17
CA ILE A 304 -15.38 14.82 -24.73
C ILE A 304 -15.05 15.87 -25.80
#